data_AF-A0A8J8PM00-F1
#
_entry.id   AF-A0A8J8PM00-F1
#
_cell.length_a   1.000
_cell.length_b   1.000
_cell.length_c   1.000
_cell.angle_alpha   90.00
_cell.angle_beta   90.00
_cell.angle_gamma   90.00
#
_symmetry.space_group_name_H-M   'P 1'
#
loop_
_entity.id
_entity.type
_entity.pdbx_description
1 polymer ?
#
loop_
_entity_poly.entity_id
_entity_poly.type
_entity_poly.pdbx_seq_one_letter_code
_entity_poly.pdbx_strand_id
1 'polypeptide(L)'
;MKNSEYYIWVLVITIIFTIVCISLAPLVPIDEPLVYRASTGVIYNLTIPVGISFSAFIALIVFIISIVLVSGIKNNYYNIVVDASAISFIFLNYLNYYLIWYVWRPTVHLFPFLIEITYNHATTLQLDIGQIVLIIFLYRLYRRLRMPHPLSGSDEQSLK
;
A
#
# COMPACT_ATOMS: atom_id res chain seq x y z
N MET A 1 18.47 15.64 -4.24
CA MET A 1 17.10 15.79 -4.78
C MET A 1 16.27 16.57 -3.78
N LYS A 2 15.57 17.62 -4.23
CA LYS A 2 14.69 18.41 -3.35
C LYS A 2 13.53 17.53 -2.86
N ASN A 3 12.96 17.85 -1.69
CA ASN A 3 11.85 17.05 -1.15
C ASN A 3 10.62 17.06 -2.07
N SER A 4 10.30 18.19 -2.70
CA SER A 4 9.20 18.29 -3.67
C SER A 4 9.41 17.35 -4.86
N GLU A 5 10.59 17.41 -5.47
CA GLU A 5 10.98 16.54 -6.58
C GLU A 5 10.94 15.06 -6.18
N TYR A 6 11.42 14.73 -4.97
CA TYR A 6 11.35 13.35 -4.45
C TYR A 6 9.93 12.83 -4.38
N TYR A 7 8.99 13.60 -3.80
CA TYR A 7 7.61 13.13 -3.65
C TYR A 7 6.82 13.11 -4.95
N ILE A 8 7.16 13.97 -5.92
CA ILE A 8 6.63 13.86 -7.29
C ILE A 8 7.05 12.50 -7.88
N TRP A 9 8.32 12.13 -7.77
CA TRP A 9 8.80 10.83 -8.25
C TRP A 9 8.18 9.67 -7.48
N VAL A 10 8.05 9.75 -6.15
CA VAL A 10 7.34 8.73 -5.36
C VAL A 10 5.91 8.54 -5.89
N LEU A 11 5.18 9.62 -6.14
CA LEU A 11 3.81 9.54 -6.65
C LEU A 11 3.75 8.93 -8.07
N VAL A 12 4.60 9.37 -8.99
CA VAL A 12 4.67 8.81 -10.36
C VAL A 12 4.99 7.32 -10.32
N ILE A 13 6.02 6.92 -9.57
CA ILE A 13 6.41 5.52 -9.43
C ILE A 13 5.32 4.71 -8.71
N THR A 14 4.61 5.30 -7.74
CA THR A 14 3.47 4.66 -7.08
C THR A 14 2.39 4.31 -8.09
N ILE A 15 1.97 5.28 -8.93
CA ILE A 15 0.93 5.06 -9.93
C ILE A 15 1.35 3.95 -10.91
N ILE A 16 2.56 4.05 -11.45
CA ILE A 16 3.10 3.03 -12.38
C ILE A 16 3.11 1.66 -11.71
N PHE A 17 3.64 1.58 -10.49
CA PHE A 17 3.76 0.33 -9.75
C PHE A 17 2.39 -0.26 -9.39
N THR A 18 1.42 0.56 -8.97
CA THR A 18 0.04 0.14 -8.73
C THR A 18 -0.60 -0.44 -10.00
N ILE A 19 -0.44 0.23 -11.15
CA ILE A 19 -0.96 -0.28 -12.44
C ILE A 19 -0.34 -1.63 -12.78
N VAL A 20 0.98 -1.78 -12.61
CA VAL A 20 1.68 -3.06 -12.83
C VAL A 20 1.12 -4.14 -11.90
N CYS A 21 1.00 -3.87 -10.60
CA CYS A 21 0.44 -4.83 -9.64
C CYS A 21 -0.99 -5.25 -9.99
N ILE A 22 -1.86 -4.31 -10.38
CA ILE A 22 -3.23 -4.61 -10.82
C ILE A 22 -3.22 -5.46 -12.11
N SER A 23 -2.32 -5.18 -13.04
CA SER A 23 -2.20 -5.94 -14.29
C SER A 23 -1.79 -7.40 -14.05
N LEU A 24 -1.21 -7.72 -12.89
CA LEU A 24 -0.85 -9.08 -12.47
C LEU A 24 -2.00 -9.80 -11.74
N ALA A 25 -3.11 -9.13 -11.44
CA ALA A 25 -4.28 -9.75 -10.80
C ALA A 25 -4.80 -11.03 -11.51
N PRO A 26 -4.80 -11.12 -12.87
CA PRO A 26 -5.22 -12.34 -13.56
C PRO A 26 -4.31 -13.56 -13.34
N LEU A 27 -3.12 -13.38 -12.77
CA LEU A 27 -2.20 -14.49 -12.46
C LEU A 27 -2.56 -15.24 -11.18
N VAL A 28 -3.57 -14.79 -10.45
CA VAL A 28 -4.08 -15.54 -9.31
C VAL A 28 -4.62 -16.89 -9.80
N PRO A 29 -4.21 -18.01 -9.19
CA PRO A 29 -4.90 -19.28 -9.40
C PRO A 29 -6.30 -19.17 -8.79
N ILE A 30 -7.32 -19.04 -9.63
CA ILE A 30 -8.71 -18.81 -9.21
C ILE A 30 -9.48 -20.13 -9.24
N ASP A 31 -9.75 -20.68 -8.06
CA ASP A 31 -10.74 -21.75 -7.83
C ASP A 31 -11.87 -21.27 -6.89
N GLU A 32 -12.11 -19.95 -6.87
CA GLU A 32 -13.04 -19.32 -5.91
C GLU A 32 -14.51 -19.53 -6.29
N PRO A 33 -15.35 -20.03 -5.36
CA PRO A 33 -16.76 -20.27 -5.64
C PRO A 33 -17.52 -18.96 -5.85
N LEU A 34 -18.49 -19.00 -6.77
CA LEU A 34 -19.42 -17.90 -6.95
C LEU A 34 -20.28 -17.73 -5.68
N VAL A 35 -20.24 -16.55 -5.05
CA VAL A 35 -21.03 -16.29 -3.84
C VAL A 35 -22.42 -15.83 -4.22
N TYR A 36 -23.41 -16.66 -3.89
CA TYR A 36 -24.82 -16.33 -4.06
C TYR A 36 -25.30 -15.43 -2.92
N ARG A 37 -25.78 -14.22 -3.25
CA ARG A 37 -26.48 -13.39 -2.27
C ARG A 37 -27.95 -13.76 -2.25
N ALA A 38 -28.37 -14.51 -1.23
CA ALA A 38 -29.76 -14.90 -1.03
C ALA A 38 -30.73 -13.71 -0.89
N SER A 39 -30.27 -12.55 -0.40
CA SER A 39 -31.11 -11.37 -0.20
C SER A 39 -31.40 -10.54 -1.45
N THR A 40 -30.61 -10.67 -2.52
CA THR A 40 -30.82 -9.92 -3.78
C THR A 40 -30.90 -10.81 -5.01
N GLY A 41 -30.68 -12.13 -4.88
CA GLY A 41 -30.66 -13.08 -5.98
C GLY A 41 -29.49 -12.91 -6.96
N VAL A 42 -28.49 -12.10 -6.61
CA VAL A 42 -27.34 -11.78 -7.47
C VAL A 42 -26.16 -12.66 -7.08
N ILE A 43 -25.55 -13.29 -8.09
CA ILE A 43 -24.29 -14.01 -7.97
C ILE A 43 -23.15 -13.00 -8.11
N TYR A 44 -22.31 -12.91 -7.09
CA TYR A 44 -21.13 -12.03 -7.14
C TYR A 44 -19.88 -12.80 -7.51
N ASN A 45 -19.09 -12.20 -8.40
CA ASN A 45 -17.80 -12.74 -8.82
C ASN A 45 -16.70 -12.33 -7.83
N LEU A 46 -16.18 -13.31 -7.07
CA LEU A 46 -15.09 -13.12 -6.12
C LEU A 46 -13.73 -12.83 -6.76
N THR A 47 -13.61 -13.09 -8.07
CA THR A 47 -12.37 -12.91 -8.82
C THR A 47 -11.80 -11.49 -8.65
N ILE A 48 -12.67 -10.48 -8.56
CA ILE A 48 -12.22 -9.08 -8.45
C ILE A 48 -11.58 -8.79 -7.09
N PRO A 49 -12.25 -8.98 -5.92
CA PRO A 49 -11.62 -8.81 -4.61
C PRO A 49 -10.35 -9.66 -4.44
N VAL A 50 -10.37 -10.90 -4.92
CA VAL A 50 -9.23 -11.83 -4.80
C VAL A 50 -8.06 -11.36 -5.66
N GLY A 51 -8.32 -10.92 -6.90
CA GLY A 51 -7.30 -10.35 -7.78
C GLY A 51 -6.64 -9.10 -7.17
N ILE A 52 -7.43 -8.19 -6.59
CA ILE A 52 -6.88 -7.00 -5.91
C ILE A 52 -6.13 -7.36 -4.64
N SER A 53 -6.58 -8.38 -3.89
CA SER A 53 -5.84 -8.93 -2.73
C SER A 53 -4.44 -9.38 -3.12
N PHE A 54 -4.33 -10.09 -4.26
CA PHE A 54 -3.03 -10.53 -4.79
C PHE A 54 -2.15 -9.39 -5.27
N SER A 55 -2.73 -8.38 -5.95
CA SER A 55 -2.02 -7.17 -6.31
C SER A 55 -1.45 -6.44 -5.08
N ALA A 56 -2.23 -6.35 -4.00
CA ALA A 56 -1.77 -5.79 -2.73
C ALA A 56 -0.64 -6.64 -2.13
N PHE A 57 -0.77 -7.97 -2.16
CA PHE A 57 0.28 -8.87 -1.68
C PHE A 57 1.62 -8.68 -2.41
N ILE A 58 1.61 -8.54 -3.74
CA ILE A 58 2.83 -8.24 -4.52
C ILE A 58 3.46 -6.92 -4.06
N ALA A 59 2.65 -5.86 -3.92
CA ALA A 59 3.13 -4.57 -3.47
C ALA A 59 3.76 -4.64 -2.06
N LEU A 60 3.15 -5.43 -1.15
CA LEU A 60 3.66 -5.68 0.19
C LEU A 60 5.02 -6.40 0.17
N ILE A 61 5.16 -7.45 -0.65
CA ILE A 61 6.42 -8.19 -0.76
C ILE A 61 7.54 -7.28 -1.26
N VAL A 62 7.26 -6.48 -2.31
CA VAL A 62 8.23 -5.51 -2.80
C VAL A 62 8.60 -4.49 -1.73
N PHE A 63 7.62 -4.00 -0.96
CA PHE A 63 7.89 -3.11 0.16
C PHE A 63 8.79 -3.75 1.23
N ILE A 64 8.48 -4.98 1.68
CA ILE A 64 9.25 -5.70 2.70
C ILE A 64 10.69 -5.95 2.22
N ILE A 65 10.85 -6.45 1.00
CA ILE A 65 12.20 -6.70 0.44
C ILE A 65 12.97 -5.39 0.32
N SER A 66 12.33 -4.34 -0.22
CA SER A 66 12.98 -3.05 -0.41
C SER A 66 13.39 -2.42 0.92
N ILE A 67 12.51 -2.42 1.93
CA ILE A 67 12.82 -1.79 3.22
C ILE A 67 13.93 -2.56 3.96
N VAL A 68 13.95 -3.89 3.87
CA VAL A 68 15.01 -4.71 4.49
C VAL A 68 16.37 -4.48 3.81
N LEU A 69 16.41 -4.48 2.48
CA LEU A 69 17.66 -4.31 1.72
C LEU A 69 18.21 -2.87 1.78
N VAL A 70 17.33 -1.87 1.87
CA VAL A 70 17.69 -0.46 1.73
C VAL A 70 17.74 0.26 3.10
N SER A 71 17.38 -0.41 4.19
CA SER A 71 17.40 0.20 5.53
C SER A 71 18.79 0.78 5.84
N GLY A 72 18.85 2.11 6.07
CA GLY A 72 20.09 2.82 6.36
C GLY A 72 20.83 3.41 5.16
N ILE A 73 20.44 3.08 3.92
CA ILE A 73 21.08 3.62 2.71
C ILE A 73 20.53 5.04 2.41
N LYS A 74 21.43 6.03 2.30
CA LYS A 74 21.08 7.44 2.01
C LYS A 74 20.82 7.74 0.52
N ASN A 75 20.54 6.72 -0.30
CA ASN A 75 20.29 6.92 -1.73
C ASN A 75 18.81 7.25 -1.97
N ASN A 76 18.56 8.37 -2.64
CA ASN A 76 17.19 8.82 -2.92
C ASN A 76 16.41 7.83 -3.79
N TYR A 77 17.03 7.23 -4.82
CA TYR A 77 16.31 6.35 -5.75
C TYR A 77 15.78 5.09 -5.08
N TYR A 78 16.59 4.45 -4.23
CA TYR A 78 16.12 3.28 -3.49
C TYR A 78 15.03 3.64 -2.47
N ASN A 79 15.13 4.81 -1.83
CA ASN A 79 14.08 5.28 -0.93
C ASN A 79 12.77 5.60 -1.67
N ILE A 80 12.83 6.07 -2.92
CA ILE A 80 11.63 6.24 -3.76
C ILE A 80 10.91 4.90 -3.95
N VAL A 81 11.65 3.82 -4.24
CA VAL A 81 11.06 2.48 -4.44
C VAL A 81 10.37 1.99 -3.16
N VAL A 82 11.01 2.17 -1.99
CA VAL A 82 10.42 1.80 -0.70
C VAL A 82 9.14 2.58 -0.44
N ASP A 83 9.18 3.90 -0.58
CA ASP A 83 8.03 4.75 -0.27
C ASP A 83 6.90 4.53 -1.29
N ALA A 84 7.22 4.33 -2.57
CA ALA A 84 6.22 4.06 -3.62
C ALA A 84 5.55 2.71 -3.47
N SER A 85 6.30 1.66 -3.11
CA SER A 85 5.73 0.34 -2.83
C SER A 85 4.87 0.35 -1.56
N ALA A 86 5.25 1.12 -0.54
CA ALA A 86 4.43 1.33 0.67
C ALA A 86 3.08 1.98 0.32
N ILE A 87 3.09 3.10 -0.41
CA ILE A 87 1.85 3.81 -0.78
C ILE A 87 0.98 2.93 -1.69
N SER A 88 1.58 2.24 -2.67
CA SER A 88 0.85 1.33 -3.56
C SER A 88 0.15 0.23 -2.77
N PHE A 89 0.85 -0.41 -1.81
CA PHE A 89 0.27 -1.41 -0.92
C PHE A 89 -0.88 -0.82 -0.08
N ILE A 90 -0.66 0.31 0.58
CA ILE A 90 -1.68 0.98 1.41
C ILE A 90 -2.95 1.22 0.59
N PHE A 91 -2.81 1.80 -0.61
CA PHE A 91 -3.91 2.07 -1.51
C PHE A 91 -4.65 0.78 -1.91
N LEU A 92 -3.93 -0.24 -2.39
CA LEU A 92 -4.52 -1.51 -2.83
C LEU A 92 -5.19 -2.26 -1.66
N ASN A 93 -4.63 -2.21 -0.46
CA ASN A 93 -5.18 -2.84 0.73
C ASN A 93 -6.54 -2.23 1.12
N TYR A 94 -6.64 -0.90 1.18
CA TYR A 94 -7.91 -0.25 1.51
C TYR A 94 -8.92 -0.29 0.35
N LEU A 95 -8.45 -0.28 -0.90
CA LEU A 95 -9.30 -0.58 -2.05
C LEU A 95 -9.89 -1.99 -1.95
N ASN A 96 -9.10 -2.97 -1.52
CA ASN A 96 -9.57 -4.33 -1.32
C ASN A 96 -10.67 -4.41 -0.24
N TYR A 97 -10.46 -3.80 0.93
CA TYR A 97 -11.51 -3.73 1.96
C TYR A 97 -12.79 -3.06 1.44
N TYR A 98 -12.66 -2.01 0.62
CA TYR A 98 -13.81 -1.38 -0.03
C TYR A 98 -14.53 -2.34 -0.99
N LEU A 99 -13.79 -3.10 -1.81
CA LEU A 99 -14.39 -4.07 -2.75
C LEU A 99 -15.06 -5.24 -2.03
N ILE A 100 -14.42 -5.77 -0.98
CA ILE A 100 -15.02 -6.76 -0.07
C ILE A 100 -16.34 -6.22 0.49
N TRP A 101 -16.33 -4.97 0.98
CA TRP A 101 -17.55 -4.35 1.47
C TRP A 101 -18.61 -4.18 0.37
N TYR A 102 -18.21 -3.73 -0.81
CA TYR A 102 -19.11 -3.52 -1.93
C TYR A 102 -19.82 -4.82 -2.34
N VAL A 103 -19.07 -5.92 -2.42
CA VAL A 103 -19.52 -7.24 -2.86
C VAL A 103 -20.34 -7.94 -1.77
N TRP A 104 -19.78 -8.12 -0.58
CA TRP A 104 -20.43 -8.92 0.48
C TRP A 104 -21.35 -8.09 1.39
N ARG A 105 -21.12 -6.77 1.51
CA ARG A 105 -21.74 -5.89 2.51
C ARG A 105 -21.66 -6.47 3.93
N PRO A 106 -20.47 -6.90 4.38
CA PRO A 106 -20.27 -7.28 5.77
C PRO A 106 -20.33 -6.03 6.65
N THR A 107 -20.55 -6.25 7.94
CA THR A 107 -20.28 -5.22 8.95
C THR A 107 -18.78 -5.19 9.17
N VAL A 108 -18.16 -4.02 9.01
CA VAL A 108 -16.71 -3.83 9.20
C VAL A 108 -16.48 -2.89 10.36
N HIS A 109 -15.80 -3.35 11.41
CA HIS A 109 -15.35 -2.52 12.52
C HIS A 109 -13.84 -2.28 12.39
N LEU A 110 -13.46 -1.00 12.39
CA LEU A 110 -12.07 -0.56 12.30
C LEU A 110 -11.53 -0.26 13.69
N PHE A 111 -10.47 -0.98 14.07
CA PHE A 111 -9.67 -0.71 15.26
C PHE A 111 -8.26 -0.24 14.85
N PRO A 112 -7.45 0.30 15.77
CA PRO A 112 -6.14 0.88 15.41
C PRO A 112 -5.14 -0.06 14.72
N PHE A 113 -5.26 -1.38 14.87
CA PHE A 113 -4.38 -2.37 14.21
C PHE A 113 -5.13 -3.62 13.76
N LEU A 114 -6.46 -3.61 13.90
CA LEU A 114 -7.30 -4.77 13.69
C LEU A 114 -8.53 -4.33 12.89
N ILE A 115 -8.97 -5.18 11.99
CA ILE A 115 -10.22 -5.02 11.26
C ILE A 115 -11.05 -6.26 11.54
N GLU A 116 -12.22 -6.04 12.10
CA GLU A 116 -13.20 -7.09 12.31
C GLU A 116 -14.21 -7.04 11.16
N ILE A 117 -14.41 -8.18 10.50
CA ILE A 117 -15.37 -8.35 9.41
C ILE A 117 -16.36 -9.41 9.82
N THR A 118 -17.64 -9.03 9.88
CA THR A 118 -18.74 -9.92 10.24
C THR A 118 -19.68 -10.10 9.05
N TYR A 119 -19.91 -11.35 8.64
CA TYR A 119 -20.81 -11.73 7.56
C TYR A 119 -21.54 -13.05 7.90
N ASN A 120 -22.87 -13.07 7.80
CA ASN A 120 -23.70 -14.26 8.06
C ASN A 120 -23.33 -15.03 9.35
N HIS A 121 -23.21 -14.32 10.48
CA HIS A 121 -22.81 -14.87 11.79
C HIS A 121 -21.38 -15.44 11.89
N ALA A 122 -20.60 -15.38 10.80
CA ALA A 122 -19.17 -15.61 10.85
C ALA A 122 -18.45 -14.27 11.09
N THR A 123 -17.55 -14.26 12.06
CA THR A 123 -16.71 -13.11 12.40
C THR A 123 -15.26 -13.48 12.16
N THR A 124 -14.53 -12.64 11.44
CA THR A 124 -13.08 -12.74 11.28
C THR A 124 -12.41 -11.48 11.80
N LEU A 125 -11.36 -11.66 12.60
CA LEU A 125 -10.52 -10.58 13.10
C LEU A 125 -9.19 -10.67 12.37
N GLN A 126 -8.85 -9.61 11.64
CA GLN A 126 -7.64 -9.56 10.81
C GLN A 126 -6.74 -8.42 11.30
N LEU A 127 -5.42 -8.65 11.22
CA LEU A 127 -4.44 -7.62 11.51
C LEU A 127 -4.34 -6.64 10.32
N ASP A 128 -4.46 -5.34 10.58
CA ASP A 128 -4.39 -4.31 9.55
C ASP A 128 -2.93 -4.00 9.19
N ILE A 129 -2.38 -4.82 8.29
CA ILE A 129 -1.03 -4.63 7.75
C ILE A 129 -0.94 -3.27 7.03
N GLY A 130 -2.03 -2.81 6.41
CA GLY A 130 -2.11 -1.49 5.76
C GLY A 130 -1.77 -0.36 6.73
N GLN A 131 -2.34 -0.41 7.94
CA GLN A 131 -2.10 0.58 8.97
C GLN A 131 -0.65 0.53 9.50
N ILE A 132 -0.07 -0.67 9.63
CA ILE A 132 1.34 -0.81 10.02
C ILE A 132 2.26 -0.18 8.97
N VAL A 133 2.05 -0.49 7.68
CA VAL A 133 2.84 0.09 6.59
C VAL A 133 2.64 1.60 6.49
N LEU A 134 1.42 2.10 6.73
CA LEU A 134 1.13 3.52 6.81
C LEU A 134 1.94 4.21 7.91
N ILE A 135 1.99 3.64 9.11
CA ILE A 135 2.79 4.19 10.22
C ILE A 135 4.27 4.23 9.86
N ILE A 136 4.80 3.16 9.25
CA ILE A 136 6.21 3.11 8.81
C ILE A 136 6.47 4.19 7.75
N PHE A 137 5.59 4.34 6.77
CA PHE A 137 5.69 5.38 5.75
C PHE A 137 5.65 6.78 6.36
N LEU A 138 4.71 7.06 7.27
CA LEU A 138 4.59 8.36 7.96
C LEU A 138 5.84 8.66 8.80
N TYR A 139 6.41 7.66 9.47
CA TYR A 139 7.67 7.82 10.20
C TYR A 139 8.83 8.20 9.26
N ARG A 140 8.94 7.53 8.10
CA ARG A 140 9.96 7.84 7.09
C ARG A 140 9.78 9.24 6.49
N LEU A 141 8.54 9.62 6.17
CA LEU A 141 8.16 10.96 5.71
C LEU A 141 8.57 12.03 6.73
N TYR A 142 8.16 11.85 7.98
CA TYR A 142 8.51 12.76 9.08
C TYR A 142 10.02 12.91 9.25
N ARG A 143 10.77 11.79 9.26
CA ARG A 143 12.22 11.82 9.41
C ARG A 143 12.88 12.60 8.29
N ARG A 144 12.41 12.44 7.05
CA ARG A 144 12.94 13.14 5.88
C ARG A 144 12.63 14.64 5.91
N LEU A 145 11.41 15.01 6.28
CA LEU A 145 11.00 16.42 6.39
C LEU A 145 11.76 17.16 7.49
N ARG A 146 12.15 16.46 8.57
CA ARG A 146 12.96 17.02 9.66
C ARG A 146 14.47 16.98 9.43
N MET A 147 14.96 16.41 8.32
CA MET A 147 16.39 16.49 8.03
C MET A 147 16.78 17.96 7.80
N PRO A 148 17.77 18.50 8.52
CA PRO A 148 18.25 19.85 8.27
C PRO A 148 18.73 19.91 6.82
N HIS A 149 18.11 20.82 6.05
CA HIS A 149 18.63 21.12 4.73
C HIS A 149 20.03 21.71 4.95
N PRO A 150 21.10 21.18 4.33
CA PRO A 150 22.34 21.93 4.28
C PRO A 150 21.98 23.28 3.66
N LEU A 151 22.28 24.37 4.37
CA LEU A 151 22.13 25.73 3.87
C LEU A 151 22.88 25.78 2.54
N SER A 152 22.12 25.85 1.46
CA SER A 152 22.65 26.07 0.12
C SER A 152 23.31 27.44 0.10
N GLY A 153 24.64 27.46 0.21
CA GLY A 153 25.47 28.59 -0.22
C GLY A 153 26.28 29.31 0.84
N SER A 154 27.25 28.66 1.50
CA SER A 154 28.23 29.41 2.31
C SER A 154 29.66 28.85 2.37
N ASP A 155 30.11 28.00 1.44
CA ASP A 155 31.52 27.55 1.41
C ASP A 155 32.23 27.74 0.05
N GLU A 156 31.63 28.45 -0.91
CA GLU A 156 32.27 28.78 -2.20
C GLU A 156 32.87 30.20 -2.28
N GLN A 157 32.93 30.93 -1.16
CA GLN A 157 33.44 32.32 -1.14
C GLN A 157 34.60 32.60 -0.19
N SER A 158 35.28 31.58 0.37
CA SER A 158 36.48 31.80 1.21
C SER A 158 37.82 31.48 0.53
N LEU A 159 37.81 31.15 -0.77
CA LEU A 159 39.02 30.88 -1.55
C LEU A 159 39.01 31.62 -2.89
N LYS A 160 39.04 32.95 -2.86
CA LYS A 160 39.67 33.79 -3.88
C LYS A 160 40.21 35.07 -3.26
#